data_AF-X1V1M8-F1
#
_entry.id   AF-X1V1M8-F1
#
_cell.length_a   1.000
_cell.length_b   1.000
_cell.length_c   1.000
_cell.angle_alpha   90.00
_cell.angle_beta   90.00
_cell.angle_gamma   90.00
#
_symmetry.space_group_name_H-M   'P 1'
#
loop_
_entity.id
_entity.type
_entity.pdbx_description
1 polymer ?
#
loop_
_entity_poly.entity_id
_entity_poly.type
_entity_poly.pdbx_seq_one_letter_code
_entity_poly.pdbx_strand_id
1 'polypeptide(L)'
;FIEAAKRKNPAQKIVDLYENKLPLDIKDVFKLARTLILANEIVAPAVAKIAETPITKILVKGKKDVTGGDALEGKLRGIIDKVKLRSHMMGLSFDQTGYNNAFSSIYFAPTRYLVCPECERQYKPKKSEEKKEGRRKVKKYRWRAKDLHWQIKIEKGENNLQTAVFNGECPRKHQVKFRREDKIYHNDRSIRLIRWDPFYMDIDHYRALNRNEYYYRFS
;
A
#
# COMPACT_ATOMS: atom_id res chain seq x y z
N PHE A 1 52.81 4.63 -3.19
CA PHE A 1 51.87 5.75 -2.97
C PHE A 1 50.75 5.69 -3.98
N ILE A 2 49.78 4.82 -3.75
CA ILE A 2 48.50 4.83 -4.47
C ILE A 2 47.45 4.63 -3.37
N GLU A 3 46.94 5.73 -2.84
CA GLU A 3 45.69 5.73 -2.09
C GLU A 3 44.59 5.27 -3.04
N ALA A 4 44.40 3.96 -3.10
CA ALA A 4 43.13 3.40 -3.52
C ALA A 4 42.12 3.91 -2.50
N ALA A 5 41.45 5.02 -2.83
CA ALA A 5 40.24 5.47 -2.17
C ALA A 5 39.24 4.31 -2.24
N LYS A 6 39.35 3.39 -1.26
CA LYS A 6 38.37 2.34 -1.01
C LYS A 6 37.06 3.10 -0.95
N ARG A 7 36.19 2.90 -1.93
CA ARG A 7 34.85 3.48 -1.95
C ARG A 7 34.21 3.07 -0.62
N LYS A 8 34.27 3.96 0.38
CA LYS A 8 33.69 3.69 1.70
C LYS A 8 32.25 3.29 1.44
N ASN A 9 31.83 2.17 2.05
CA ASN A 9 30.45 1.71 1.97
C ASN A 9 29.53 2.91 2.27
N PRO A 10 28.53 3.21 1.43
CA PRO A 10 27.63 4.35 1.63
C PRO A 10 27.03 4.39 3.04
N ALA A 11 26.82 3.24 3.67
CA ALA A 11 26.37 3.18 5.05
C ALA A 11 27.42 3.67 6.05
N GLN A 12 28.69 3.28 5.87
CA GLN A 12 29.78 3.74 6.72
C GLN A 12 29.96 5.25 6.62
N LYS A 13 29.82 5.82 5.41
CA LYS A 13 29.86 7.28 5.24
C LYS A 13 28.78 8.02 6.04
N ILE A 14 27.57 7.45 6.12
CA ILE A 14 26.48 8.01 6.90
C ILE A 14 26.78 7.90 8.40
N VAL A 15 27.30 6.77 8.87
CA VAL A 15 27.71 6.62 10.27
C VAL A 15 28.83 7.63 10.62
N ASP A 16 29.90 7.69 9.82
CA ASP A 16 31.01 8.65 9.97
C ASP A 16 30.52 10.12 10.00
N LEU A 17 29.45 10.46 9.26
CA LEU A 17 28.85 11.79 9.26
C LEU A 17 28.20 12.15 10.61
N TYR A 18 27.63 11.16 11.30
CA TYR A 18 26.97 11.35 12.60
C TYR A 18 27.89 11.07 13.81
N GLU A 19 29.10 10.55 13.62
CA GLU A 19 30.09 10.40 14.70
C GLU A 19 30.45 11.75 15.35
N ASN A 20 30.44 12.84 14.58
CA ASN A 20 30.82 14.18 15.04
C ASN A 20 29.67 15.18 15.12
N LYS A 21 28.45 14.79 14.70
CA LYS A 21 27.27 15.67 14.71
C LYS A 21 26.04 14.87 15.10
N LEU A 22 25.29 15.37 16.09
CA LEU A 22 23.99 14.80 16.42
C LEU A 22 22.99 15.07 15.29
N PRO A 23 22.05 14.15 15.03
CA PRO A 23 20.93 14.39 14.12
C PRO A 23 20.16 15.64 14.55
N LEU A 24 19.91 16.55 13.61
CA LEU A 24 19.13 17.77 13.86
C LEU A 24 17.62 17.49 13.79
N ASP A 25 17.22 16.61 12.86
CA ASP A 25 15.83 16.27 12.59
C ASP A 25 15.53 14.80 12.84
N ILE A 26 14.27 14.47 13.14
CA ILE A 26 13.80 13.09 13.30
C ILE A 26 14.05 12.24 12.04
N LYS A 27 14.07 12.84 10.86
CA LYS A 27 14.42 12.16 9.61
C LYS A 27 15.86 11.69 9.56
N ASP A 28 16.76 12.48 10.13
CA ASP A 28 18.17 12.12 10.22
C ASP A 28 18.37 11.00 11.24
N VAL A 29 17.58 11.00 12.33
CA VAL A 29 17.51 9.86 13.26
C VAL A 29 17.04 8.59 12.52
N PHE A 30 15.98 8.67 11.71
CA PHE A 30 15.50 7.51 10.94
C PHE A 30 16.52 7.03 9.89
N LYS A 31 17.21 7.94 9.19
CA LYS A 31 18.31 7.60 8.27
C LYS A 31 19.44 6.86 9.00
N LEU A 32 19.87 7.40 10.14
CA LEU A 32 20.93 6.80 10.94
C LEU A 32 20.51 5.42 11.46
N ALA A 33 19.31 5.31 12.04
CA ALA A 33 18.77 4.03 12.54
C ALA A 33 18.71 2.97 11.42
N ARG A 34 18.15 3.31 10.26
CA ARG A 34 18.10 2.42 9.09
C ARG A 34 19.49 1.98 8.65
N THR A 35 20.44 2.93 8.62
CA THR A 35 21.82 2.66 8.23
C THR A 35 22.49 1.71 9.22
N LEU A 36 22.34 1.94 10.52
CA LEU A 36 22.91 1.06 11.56
C LEU A 36 22.33 -0.35 11.48
N ILE A 37 21.01 -0.48 11.28
CA ILE A 37 20.33 -1.77 11.16
C ILE A 37 20.79 -2.51 9.89
N LEU A 38 20.91 -1.83 8.75
CA LEU A 38 21.29 -2.49 7.48
C LEU A 38 22.79 -2.74 7.36
N ALA A 39 23.63 -1.92 7.98
CA ALA A 39 25.09 -2.03 7.88
C ALA A 39 25.68 -3.07 8.83
N ASN A 40 25.04 -3.28 9.99
CA ASN A 40 25.59 -4.14 11.02
C ASN A 40 24.98 -5.54 10.94
N GLU A 41 25.84 -6.53 10.66
CA GLU A 41 25.49 -7.94 10.50
C GLU A 41 24.92 -8.59 11.78
N ILE A 42 25.13 -7.98 12.95
CA ILE A 42 24.61 -8.44 14.24
C ILE A 42 23.29 -7.75 14.58
N VAL A 43 23.19 -6.44 14.34
CA VAL A 43 22.00 -5.66 14.68
C VAL A 43 20.81 -6.07 13.81
N ALA A 44 21.00 -6.28 12.51
CA ALA A 44 19.91 -6.67 11.61
C ALA A 44 19.18 -7.96 12.07
N PRO A 45 19.87 -9.10 12.30
CA PRO A 45 19.21 -10.31 12.78
C PRO A 45 18.68 -10.16 14.21
N ALA A 46 19.33 -9.39 15.09
CA ALA A 46 18.83 -9.15 16.43
C ALA A 46 17.49 -8.40 16.42
N VAL A 47 17.40 -7.30 15.66
CA VAL A 47 16.16 -6.52 15.48
C VAL A 47 15.07 -7.37 14.83
N ALA A 48 15.42 -8.14 13.80
CA ALA A 48 14.47 -9.07 13.17
C ALA A 48 13.94 -10.10 14.17
N LYS A 49 14.82 -10.64 15.04
CA LYS A 49 14.39 -11.63 16.02
C LYS A 49 13.49 -11.03 17.09
N ILE A 50 13.84 -9.85 17.59
CA ILE A 50 13.01 -9.10 18.55
C ILE A 50 11.65 -8.75 17.92
N ALA A 51 11.61 -8.39 16.64
CA ALA A 51 10.37 -8.12 15.93
C ALA A 51 9.47 -9.36 15.76
N GLU A 52 10.07 -10.56 15.69
CA GLU A 52 9.33 -11.82 15.60
C GLU A 52 8.76 -12.28 16.95
N THR A 53 9.44 -12.02 18.07
CA THR A 53 9.07 -12.58 19.38
C THR A 53 7.66 -12.24 19.87
N PRO A 54 7.11 -11.02 19.70
CA PRO A 54 5.77 -10.71 20.20
C PRO A 54 4.64 -11.36 19.38
N ILE A 55 4.93 -11.85 18.17
CA ILE A 55 3.90 -12.27 17.22
C ILE A 55 3.70 -13.78 17.32
N THR A 56 2.88 -14.15 18.30
CA THR A 56 2.40 -15.53 18.51
C THR A 56 1.26 -15.90 17.55
N LYS A 57 0.75 -17.14 17.67
CA LYS A 57 -0.40 -17.59 16.88
C LYS A 57 -1.62 -16.72 17.21
N ILE A 58 -2.25 -16.14 16.19
CA ILE A 58 -3.46 -15.33 16.35
C ILE A 58 -4.62 -16.27 16.70
N LEU A 59 -5.18 -16.09 17.88
CA LEU A 59 -6.35 -16.85 18.34
C LEU A 59 -7.61 -16.04 18.04
N VAL A 60 -8.51 -16.62 17.24
CA VAL A 60 -9.86 -16.09 17.04
C VAL A 60 -10.79 -16.90 17.91
N LYS A 61 -11.47 -16.24 18.86
CA LYS A 61 -12.48 -16.84 19.72
C LYS A 61 -13.79 -16.07 19.55
N GLY A 62 -14.83 -16.75 19.10
CA GLY A 62 -16.20 -16.24 19.11
C GLY A 62 -16.79 -16.34 20.51
N LYS A 63 -17.72 -15.44 20.85
CA LYS A 63 -18.59 -15.64 22.01
C LYS A 63 -19.54 -16.80 21.71
N LYS A 64 -19.65 -17.76 22.63
CA LYS A 64 -20.48 -18.97 22.49
C LYS A 64 -21.99 -18.66 22.47
N ASP A 65 -22.38 -17.47 22.92
CA ASP A 65 -23.79 -17.10 23.12
C ASP A 65 -24.51 -16.68 21.83
N VAL A 66 -23.83 -16.69 20.69
CA VAL A 66 -24.40 -16.30 19.39
C VAL A 66 -24.47 -17.52 18.48
N THR A 67 -25.68 -17.91 18.08
CA THR A 67 -25.93 -18.90 17.01
C THR A 67 -25.10 -18.54 15.77
N GLY A 68 -24.10 -19.36 15.44
CA GLY A 68 -23.18 -19.12 14.31
C GLY A 68 -21.75 -18.68 14.68
N GLY A 69 -21.34 -18.77 15.95
CA GLY A 69 -19.98 -18.48 16.39
C GLY A 69 -18.88 -19.16 15.55
N ASP A 70 -19.04 -20.45 15.26
CA ASP A 70 -18.05 -21.23 14.48
C ASP A 70 -17.92 -20.76 13.03
N ALA A 71 -19.04 -20.36 12.41
CA ALA A 71 -19.04 -19.83 11.04
C ALA A 71 -18.35 -18.47 10.96
N LEU A 72 -18.54 -17.62 11.98
CA LEU A 72 -17.87 -16.32 12.07
C LEU A 72 -16.37 -16.48 12.29
N GLU A 73 -15.95 -17.41 13.15
CA GLU A 73 -14.54 -17.74 13.34
C GLU A 73 -13.87 -18.19 12.04
N GLY A 74 -14.51 -19.08 11.29
CA GLY A 74 -14.01 -19.53 9.99
C GLY A 74 -13.86 -18.36 9.00
N LYS A 75 -14.84 -17.45 8.95
CA LYS A 75 -14.79 -16.25 8.10
C LYS A 75 -13.66 -15.30 8.50
N LEU A 76 -13.48 -15.04 9.79
CA LEU A 76 -12.43 -14.17 10.31
C LEU A 76 -11.03 -14.76 10.06
N ARG A 77 -10.84 -16.06 10.28
CA ARG A 77 -9.59 -16.76 9.92
C ARG A 77 -9.29 -16.61 8.43
N GLY A 78 -10.29 -16.81 7.58
CA GLY A 78 -10.16 -16.58 6.14
C GLY A 78 -9.77 -15.14 5.76
N ILE A 79 -10.21 -14.13 6.52
CA ILE A 79 -9.79 -12.73 6.32
C ILE A 79 -8.34 -12.54 6.76
N ILE A 80 -7.99 -13.02 7.95
CA ILE A 80 -6.63 -12.94 8.53
C ILE A 80 -5.58 -13.52 7.57
N ASP A 81 -5.88 -14.69 7.00
CA ASP A 81 -4.98 -15.38 6.08
C ASP A 81 -4.86 -14.64 4.73
N LYS A 82 -5.97 -14.17 4.16
CA LYS A 82 -5.97 -13.40 2.90
C LYS A 82 -5.17 -12.12 3.02
N VAL A 83 -5.31 -11.43 4.15
CA VAL A 83 -4.66 -10.16 4.42
C VAL A 83 -3.19 -10.36 4.84
N LYS A 84 -2.78 -11.60 5.15
CA LYS A 84 -1.45 -11.94 5.67
C LYS A 84 -1.10 -11.12 6.91
N LEU A 85 -2.06 -11.02 7.84
CA LEU A 85 -1.97 -10.17 9.02
C LEU A 85 -0.70 -10.42 9.83
N ARG A 86 -0.28 -11.68 9.98
CA ARG A 86 0.95 -12.04 10.70
C ARG A 86 2.20 -11.39 10.08
N SER A 87 2.38 -11.50 8.77
CA SER A 87 3.50 -10.88 8.07
C SER A 87 3.45 -9.36 8.15
N HIS A 88 2.25 -8.77 8.10
CA HIS A 88 2.05 -7.34 8.28
C HIS A 88 2.47 -6.87 9.68
N MET A 89 2.04 -7.60 10.72
CA MET A 89 2.44 -7.33 12.11
C MET A 89 3.95 -7.47 12.31
N MET A 90 4.62 -8.43 11.66
CA MET A 90 6.09 -8.56 11.74
C MET A 90 6.78 -7.34 11.17
N GLY A 91 6.27 -6.81 10.06
CA GLY A 91 6.75 -5.57 9.48
C GLY A 91 6.58 -4.38 10.43
N LEU A 92 5.42 -4.25 11.07
CA LEU A 92 5.17 -3.19 12.05
C LEU A 92 6.05 -3.33 13.29
N SER A 93 6.24 -4.54 13.80
CA SER A 93 7.12 -4.77 14.94
C SER A 93 8.57 -4.45 14.60
N PHE A 94 9.01 -4.75 13.37
CA PHE A 94 10.34 -4.37 12.90
C PHE A 94 10.51 -2.84 12.85
N ASP A 95 9.50 -2.12 12.35
CA ASP A 95 9.53 -0.65 12.35
C ASP A 95 9.51 -0.09 13.77
N GLN A 96 8.70 -0.65 14.67
CA GLN A 96 8.64 -0.24 16.05
C GLN A 96 9.97 -0.49 16.76
N THR A 97 10.61 -1.65 16.57
CA THR A 97 11.92 -1.92 17.20
C THR A 97 13.04 -1.11 16.56
N GLY A 98 12.98 -0.87 15.25
CA GLY A 98 14.04 -0.16 14.52
C GLY A 98 13.97 1.36 14.61
N TYR A 99 12.78 1.94 14.55
CA TYR A 99 12.54 3.39 14.49
C TYR A 99 11.77 3.93 15.71
N ASN A 100 11.36 3.07 16.64
CA ASN A 100 10.44 3.38 17.74
C ASN A 100 9.08 3.93 17.28
N ASN A 101 8.76 3.77 16.00
CA ASN A 101 7.52 4.20 15.38
C ASN A 101 7.12 3.19 14.32
N ALA A 102 5.84 2.87 14.25
CA ALA A 102 5.27 2.02 13.20
C ALA A 102 3.93 2.58 12.75
N PHE A 103 3.73 2.62 11.43
CA PHE A 103 2.55 3.22 10.83
C PHE A 103 1.81 2.19 9.97
N SER A 104 0.52 2.02 10.25
CA SER A 104 -0.35 1.08 9.54
C SER A 104 -1.66 1.75 9.21
N SER A 105 -2.18 1.48 8.01
CA SER A 105 -3.57 1.82 7.68
C SER A 105 -4.30 0.64 7.04
N ILE A 106 -5.62 0.68 7.17
CA ILE A 106 -6.52 -0.24 6.48
C ILE A 106 -7.10 0.51 5.29
N TYR A 107 -6.93 -0.06 4.11
CA TYR A 107 -7.47 0.49 2.88
C TYR A 107 -8.47 -0.48 2.25
N PHE A 108 -9.64 0.03 1.91
CA PHE A 108 -10.63 -0.72 1.15
C PHE A 108 -10.51 -0.34 -0.33
N ALA A 109 -10.00 -1.27 -1.14
CA ALA A 109 -9.82 -1.03 -2.56
C ALA A 109 -11.18 -0.74 -3.23
N PRO A 110 -11.36 0.45 -3.83
CA PRO A 110 -12.59 0.79 -4.52
C PRO A 110 -12.74 -0.11 -5.74
N THR A 111 -13.96 -0.60 -5.96
CA THR A 111 -14.30 -1.26 -7.21
C THR A 111 -14.83 -0.18 -8.14
N ARG A 112 -14.16 -0.03 -9.28
CA ARG A 112 -14.55 0.94 -10.30
C ARG A 112 -15.65 0.38 -11.18
N TYR A 113 -16.64 1.20 -11.54
CA TYR A 113 -17.75 0.88 -12.43
C TYR A 113 -17.82 1.89 -13.58
N LEU A 114 -18.31 1.42 -14.72
CA LEU A 114 -18.74 2.28 -15.81
C LEU A 114 -20.26 2.40 -15.74
N VAL A 115 -20.77 3.62 -15.65
CA VAL A 115 -22.19 3.92 -15.57
C VAL A 115 -22.63 4.59 -16.85
N CYS A 116 -23.65 4.03 -17.49
CA CYS A 116 -24.28 4.66 -18.65
C CYS A 116 -25.13 5.85 -18.17
N PRO A 117 -24.96 7.06 -18.70
CA PRO A 117 -25.76 8.22 -18.29
C PRO A 117 -27.23 8.10 -18.69
N GLU A 118 -27.55 7.37 -19.77
CA GLU A 118 -28.93 7.28 -20.27
C GLU A 118 -29.76 6.19 -19.59
N CYS A 119 -29.15 5.07 -19.19
CA CYS A 119 -29.87 3.94 -18.61
C CYS A 119 -29.49 3.62 -17.16
N GLU A 120 -28.55 4.38 -16.59
CA GLU A 120 -28.03 4.29 -15.23
C GLU A 120 -27.47 2.91 -14.82
N ARG A 121 -27.38 1.97 -15.75
CA ARG A 121 -26.83 0.64 -15.48
C ARG A 121 -25.34 0.72 -15.24
N GLN A 122 -24.91 -0.02 -14.23
CA GLN A 122 -23.52 -0.08 -13.78
C GLN A 122 -22.86 -1.36 -14.29
N TYR A 123 -21.71 -1.20 -14.93
CA TYR A 123 -20.95 -2.30 -15.51
C TYR A 123 -19.62 -2.45 -14.79
N LYS A 124 -19.42 -3.63 -14.18
CA LYS A 124 -18.18 -3.97 -13.48
C LYS A 124 -17.10 -4.41 -14.49
N PRO A 125 -15.83 -3.96 -14.34
CA PRO A 125 -14.73 -4.48 -15.13
C PRO A 125 -14.57 -5.98 -14.88
N LYS A 126 -14.45 -6.78 -15.94
CA LYS A 126 -13.82 -8.10 -15.80
C LYS A 126 -12.33 -7.92 -15.53
N LYS A 127 -11.77 -8.82 -14.73
CA LYS A 127 -10.32 -8.96 -14.58
C LYS A 127 -9.70 -9.14 -15.98
N SER A 128 -8.62 -8.41 -16.24
CA SER A 128 -7.86 -8.53 -17.48
C SER A 128 -7.40 -9.97 -17.66
N GLU A 129 -7.69 -10.55 -18.83
CA GLU A 129 -7.00 -11.77 -19.28
C GLU A 129 -5.54 -11.42 -19.55
N GLU A 130 -4.61 -12.08 -18.85
CA GLU A 130 -3.20 -12.01 -19.17
C GLU A 130 -2.96 -12.75 -20.50
N LYS A 131 -2.86 -12.01 -21.60
CA LYS A 131 -2.34 -12.57 -22.84
C LYS A 131 -0.81 -12.49 -22.81
N LYS A 132 -0.15 -13.65 -22.91
CA LYS A 132 1.29 -13.73 -23.16
C LYS A 132 1.54 -13.36 -24.63
N GLU A 133 2.24 -12.25 -24.86
CA GLU A 133 2.70 -11.83 -26.19
C GLU A 133 4.24 -11.83 -26.12
N GLY A 134 4.84 -12.99 -26.42
CA GLY A 134 6.30 -13.23 -26.30
C GLY A 134 6.85 -13.31 -24.87
N ARG A 135 8.10 -12.85 -24.64
CA ARG A 135 8.79 -12.83 -23.33
C ARG A 135 8.40 -11.66 -22.41
N ARG A 136 7.69 -10.64 -22.92
CA ARG A 136 7.24 -9.48 -22.12
C ARG A 136 5.80 -9.67 -21.67
N LYS A 137 5.58 -9.67 -20.35
CA LYS A 137 4.23 -9.64 -19.76
C LYS A 137 3.65 -8.23 -19.91
N VAL A 138 2.90 -7.96 -20.96
CA VAL A 138 2.17 -6.70 -21.10
C VAL A 138 0.81 -6.83 -20.40
N LYS A 139 0.63 -6.13 -19.27
CA LYS A 139 -0.70 -5.98 -18.66
C LYS A 139 -1.54 -5.01 -19.50
N LYS A 140 -2.28 -5.51 -20.50
CA LYS A 140 -3.32 -4.73 -21.17
C LYS A 140 -4.54 -4.64 -20.24
N TYR A 141 -4.78 -3.46 -19.66
CA TYR A 141 -6.02 -3.17 -18.93
C TYR A 141 -7.19 -3.14 -19.90
N ARG A 142 -7.80 -4.29 -20.16
CA ARG A 142 -9.00 -4.38 -20.99
C ARG A 142 -10.20 -4.54 -20.07
N TRP A 143 -10.95 -3.46 -19.84
CA TRP A 143 -12.29 -3.63 -19.31
C TRP A 143 -13.08 -4.40 -20.37
N ARG A 144 -13.50 -5.62 -20.07
CA ARG A 144 -14.53 -6.28 -20.87
C ARG A 144 -15.70 -6.49 -19.94
N ALA A 145 -16.63 -5.54 -19.86
CA ALA A 145 -17.96 -5.98 -19.48
C ALA A 145 -18.41 -6.98 -20.56
N LYS A 146 -19.14 -8.04 -20.18
CA LYS A 146 -19.41 -9.20 -21.05
C LYS A 146 -20.06 -8.79 -22.39
N ASP A 147 -20.70 -7.62 -22.41
CA ASP A 147 -21.56 -7.15 -23.49
C ASP A 147 -21.31 -5.67 -23.88
N LEU A 148 -20.13 -5.09 -23.58
CA LEU A 148 -19.80 -3.72 -24.00
C LEU A 148 -18.57 -3.62 -24.89
N HIS A 149 -18.78 -3.03 -26.06
CA HIS A 149 -17.73 -2.47 -26.91
C HIS A 149 -17.50 -1.02 -26.51
N TRP A 150 -16.29 -0.69 -26.05
CA TRP A 150 -15.92 0.67 -25.67
C TRP A 150 -14.44 0.91 -25.98
N GLN A 151 -14.07 2.17 -26.13
CA GLN A 151 -12.73 2.66 -26.43
C GLN A 151 -12.36 3.76 -25.44
N ILE A 152 -11.10 3.77 -25.01
CA ILE A 152 -10.52 4.87 -24.23
C ILE A 152 -10.01 5.90 -25.22
N LYS A 153 -10.49 7.12 -25.10
CA LYS A 153 -9.86 8.28 -25.73
C LYS A 153 -9.32 9.19 -24.63
N ILE A 154 -8.11 9.70 -24.81
CA ILE A 154 -7.56 10.72 -23.93
C ILE A 154 -7.94 12.06 -24.55
N GLU A 155 -8.81 12.80 -23.88
CA GLU A 155 -9.21 14.15 -24.29
C GLU A 155 -8.40 15.17 -23.48
N LYS A 156 -7.95 16.26 -24.12
CA LYS A 156 -7.35 17.39 -23.41
C LYS A 156 -8.48 18.29 -22.91
N GLY A 157 -8.60 18.46 -21.60
CA GLY A 157 -9.51 19.44 -21.00
C GLY A 157 -8.98 20.87 -21.11
N GLU A 158 -9.83 21.84 -20.78
CA GLU A 158 -9.56 23.28 -20.82
C GLU A 158 -8.34 23.69 -19.97
N ASN A 159 -8.03 22.92 -18.92
CA ASN A 159 -6.90 23.16 -18.02
C ASN A 159 -5.60 22.42 -18.42
N ASN A 160 -5.46 22.00 -19.69
CA ASN A 160 -4.38 21.09 -20.15
C ASN A 160 -4.32 19.73 -19.43
N LEU A 161 -5.30 19.41 -18.59
CA LEU A 161 -5.41 18.12 -17.91
C LEU A 161 -5.93 17.07 -18.89
N GLN A 162 -5.19 15.96 -19.01
CA GLN A 162 -5.59 14.81 -19.81
C GLN A 162 -6.65 13.99 -19.04
N THR A 163 -7.87 13.95 -19.56
CA THR A 163 -8.96 13.15 -18.99
C THR A 163 -9.22 11.92 -19.86
N ALA A 164 -9.22 10.76 -19.23
CA ALA A 164 -9.57 9.51 -19.89
C ALA A 164 -11.10 9.42 -20.03
N VAL A 165 -11.56 9.37 -21.28
CA VAL A 165 -12.96 9.29 -21.64
C VAL A 165 -13.29 7.91 -22.19
N PHE A 166 -14.36 7.33 -21.67
CA PHE A 166 -14.82 5.98 -21.98
C PHE A 166 -16.01 6.09 -22.94
N ASN A 167 -15.78 5.95 -24.24
CA ASN A 167 -16.84 5.98 -25.24
C ASN A 167 -17.19 4.55 -25.63
N GLY A 168 -18.46 4.19 -25.67
CA GLY A 168 -18.85 2.85 -26.09
C GLY A 168 -20.34 2.68 -26.34
N GLU A 169 -20.71 1.49 -26.77
CA GLU A 169 -22.10 1.12 -27.03
C GLU A 169 -22.71 0.48 -25.79
N CYS A 170 -23.78 1.09 -25.29
CA CYS A 170 -24.62 0.52 -24.26
C CYS A 170 -25.40 -0.68 -24.86
N PRO A 171 -25.67 -1.77 -24.10
CA PRO A 171 -26.51 -2.88 -24.53
C PRO A 171 -27.93 -2.50 -24.99
N ARG A 172 -28.40 -1.28 -24.66
CA ARG A 172 -29.62 -0.69 -25.22
C ARG A 172 -29.44 -0.03 -26.61
N LYS A 173 -28.30 -0.26 -27.26
CA LYS A 173 -27.93 0.21 -28.62
C LYS A 173 -27.82 1.73 -28.78
N HIS A 174 -27.32 2.43 -27.77
CA HIS A 174 -26.93 3.84 -27.87
C HIS A 174 -25.42 4.01 -27.65
N GLN A 175 -24.79 4.89 -28.43
CA GLN A 175 -23.41 5.30 -28.19
C GLN A 175 -23.39 6.33 -27.07
N VAL A 176 -22.69 6.01 -25.99
CA VAL A 176 -22.67 6.85 -24.78
C VAL A 176 -21.26 7.04 -24.27
N LYS A 177 -21.05 8.21 -23.66
CA LYS A 177 -19.86 8.52 -22.85
C LYS A 177 -20.11 7.99 -21.43
N PHE A 178 -19.46 6.89 -21.07
CA PHE A 178 -19.61 6.27 -19.76
C PHE A 178 -18.98 7.15 -18.68
N ARG A 179 -19.72 7.34 -17.58
CA ARG A 179 -19.21 7.95 -16.35
C ARG A 179 -18.47 6.89 -15.54
N ARG A 180 -17.29 7.24 -15.02
CA ARG A 180 -16.55 6.38 -14.07
C ARG A 180 -17.04 6.66 -12.67
N GLU A 181 -17.50 5.64 -11.97
CA GLU A 181 -17.86 5.69 -10.55
C GLU A 181 -17.02 4.69 -9.76
N ASP A 182 -16.41 5.15 -8.68
CA ASP A 182 -15.64 4.31 -7.78
C ASP A 182 -16.50 4.04 -6.53
N LYS A 183 -16.86 2.77 -6.30
CA LYS A 183 -17.62 2.36 -5.12
C LYS A 183 -16.73 1.61 -4.15
N ILE A 184 -16.69 2.06 -2.91
CA ILE A 184 -15.98 1.38 -1.82
C ILE A 184 -16.91 0.33 -1.23
N TYR A 185 -16.46 -0.92 -1.21
CA TYR A 185 -17.19 -2.00 -0.55
C TYR A 185 -16.42 -2.45 0.69
N HIS A 186 -17.13 -2.64 1.80
CA HIS A 186 -16.61 -3.28 3.00
C HIS A 186 -16.72 -4.81 2.89
N ASN A 187 -16.01 -5.40 1.94
CA ASN A 187 -15.92 -6.84 1.80
C ASN A 187 -14.51 -7.35 2.12
N ASP A 188 -14.40 -8.63 2.44
CA ASP A 188 -13.13 -9.31 2.74
C ASP A 188 -12.10 -9.19 1.62
N ARG A 189 -12.55 -9.09 0.36
CA ARG A 189 -11.68 -9.03 -0.82
C ARG A 189 -11.07 -7.65 -1.08
N SER A 190 -11.70 -6.58 -0.58
CA SER A 190 -11.24 -5.20 -0.78
C SER A 190 -10.27 -4.76 0.30
N ILE A 191 -10.23 -5.44 1.45
CA ILE A 191 -9.31 -5.11 2.54
C ILE A 191 -7.86 -5.26 2.09
N ARG A 192 -7.08 -4.21 2.31
CA ARG A 192 -5.63 -4.17 2.17
C ARG A 192 -5.07 -3.55 3.45
N LEU A 193 -4.01 -4.13 3.98
CA LEU A 193 -3.19 -3.48 4.98
C LEU A 193 -2.04 -2.78 4.27
N ILE A 194 -1.80 -1.53 4.64
CA ILE A 194 -0.71 -0.73 4.13
C ILE A 194 0.20 -0.43 5.31
N ARG A 195 1.46 -0.84 5.19
CA ARG A 195 2.54 -0.47 6.10
C ARG A 195 3.24 0.74 5.50
N TRP A 196 3.31 1.82 6.27
CA TRP A 196 4.02 3.03 5.84
C TRP A 196 5.41 2.99 6.46
N ASP A 197 6.45 2.95 5.61
CA ASP A 197 7.84 2.98 6.06
C ASP A 197 8.10 4.37 6.71
N PRO A 198 8.45 4.41 8.02
CA PRO A 198 8.67 5.66 8.76
C PRO A 198 9.68 6.59 8.08
N PHE A 199 10.60 6.04 7.28
CA PHE A 199 11.58 6.81 6.53
C PHE A 199 10.96 7.85 5.58
N TYR A 200 9.79 7.55 5.02
CA TYR A 200 9.08 8.44 4.09
C TYR A 200 8.05 9.33 4.79
N MET A 201 8.00 9.29 6.12
CA MET A 201 7.11 10.12 6.91
C MET A 201 7.81 11.38 7.41
N ASP A 202 7.09 12.50 7.32
CA ASP A 202 7.40 13.74 8.01
C ASP A 202 6.51 13.88 9.23
N ILE A 203 7.05 14.52 10.26
CA ILE A 203 6.37 14.75 11.53
C ILE A 203 6.54 16.23 11.85
N ASP A 204 5.44 16.97 11.78
CA ASP A 204 5.39 18.36 12.20
C ASP A 204 4.84 18.43 13.62
N HIS A 205 5.67 18.87 14.57
CA HIS A 205 5.29 19.02 15.98
C HIS A 205 4.86 20.47 16.26
N TYR A 206 3.56 20.68 16.43
CA TYR A 206 3.01 21.97 16.83
C TYR A 206 3.04 22.09 18.35
N ARG A 207 4.18 22.54 18.90
CA ARG A 207 4.40 22.68 20.35
C ARG A 207 3.32 23.50 21.06
N ALA A 208 2.84 24.57 20.42
CA ALA A 208 1.80 25.44 20.97
C ALA A 208 0.44 24.73 21.15
N LEU A 209 0.14 23.74 20.30
CA LEU A 209 -1.12 22.98 20.34
C LEU A 209 -0.95 21.59 20.96
N ASN A 210 0.29 21.19 21.27
CA ASN A 210 0.69 19.84 21.66
C ASN A 210 0.13 18.76 20.70
N ARG A 211 0.20 19.04 19.38
CA ARG A 211 -0.28 18.15 18.32
C ARG A 211 0.85 17.79 17.38
N ASN A 212 0.81 16.55 16.89
CA ASN A 212 1.72 16.04 15.86
C ASN A 212 0.92 15.79 14.60
N GLU A 213 1.37 16.34 13.48
CA GLU A 213 0.84 16.04 12.16
C GLU A 213 1.83 15.17 11.39
N TYR A 214 1.32 14.13 10.75
CA TYR A 214 2.12 13.12 10.08
C TYR A 214 1.81 13.16 8.58
N TYR A 215 2.82 13.41 7.77
CA TYR A 215 2.69 13.52 6.32
C TYR A 215 3.47 12.41 5.62
N TYR A 216 2.87 11.78 4.63
CA TYR A 216 3.57 10.81 3.77
C TYR A 216 3.95 11.48 2.46
N ARG A 217 5.25 11.56 2.15
CA ARG A 217 5.71 12.11 0.85
C ARG A 217 5.69 11.03 -0.22
N PHE A 218 4.92 11.27 -1.28
CA PHE A 218 5.06 10.55 -2.54
C PHE A 218 6.24 11.18 -3.31
N SER A 219 7.44 10.61 -3.18
CA SER A 219 8.62 10.98 -3.98
C SER A 219 8.64 10.24 -5.31
#